data_AF-A0A2H5VHG5-F1
#
_entry.id   AF-A0A2H5VHG5-F1
#
_cell.length_a   1.000
_cell.length_b   1.000
_cell.length_c   1.000
_cell.angle_alpha   90.00
_cell.angle_beta   90.00
_cell.angle_gamma   90.00
#
_symmetry.space_group_name_H-M   'P 1'
#
loop_
_entity.id
_entity.type
_entity.pdbx_description
1 polymer ?
#
loop_
_entity_poly.entity_id
_entity_poly.type
_entity_poly.pdbx_seq_one_letter_code
_entity_poly.pdbx_strand_id
1 'polypeptide(L)'
;MIDLRVDDHPQPIEELARLLDLRELYFGRTKKRIKLDAPTTQKVQTMLKALGYYKGAAHGKLDKATIQALIDFHNTENLEMRLQKDLQFLDARVLRFLEEKAKLL
;
A
#
# COMPACT_ATOMS: atom_id res chain seq x y z
N MET A 1 -1.65 -22.92 -14.89
CA MET A 1 -0.71 -22.18 -15.75
C MET A 1 -1.54 -21.17 -16.52
N ILE A 2 -1.49 -19.89 -16.13
CA ILE A 2 -2.20 -18.80 -16.82
C ILE A 2 -1.17 -18.16 -17.73
N ASP A 3 -1.37 -18.29 -19.03
CA ASP A 3 -0.56 -17.65 -20.06
C ASP A 3 -1.28 -16.37 -20.49
N LEU A 4 -0.82 -15.22 -19.99
CA LEU A 4 -1.33 -13.90 -20.39
C LEU A 4 -0.54 -13.45 -21.61
N ARG A 5 -1.09 -13.65 -22.80
CA ARG A 5 -0.51 -13.11 -24.04
C ARG A 5 -0.80 -11.61 -24.10
N VAL A 6 0.24 -10.82 -23.99
CA VAL A 6 0.16 -9.36 -24.01
C VAL A 6 0.06 -8.83 -25.45
N ASP A 7 0.39 -9.68 -26.43
CA ASP A 7 0.46 -9.40 -27.88
C ASP A 7 -0.85 -8.85 -28.49
N ASP A 8 -2.02 -9.18 -27.92
CA ASP A 8 -3.35 -8.75 -28.38
C ASP A 8 -3.81 -7.40 -27.76
N HIS A 9 -2.99 -6.76 -26.92
CA HIS A 9 -3.29 -5.44 -26.36
C HIS A 9 -2.82 -4.33 -27.32
N PRO A 10 -3.58 -3.23 -27.53
CA PRO A 10 -3.16 -2.12 -28.40
C PRO A 10 -1.84 -1.45 -27.98
N GLN A 11 -1.45 -1.62 -26.72
CA GLN A 11 -0.18 -1.15 -26.15
C GLN A 11 0.47 -2.28 -25.32
N PRO A 12 1.11 -3.26 -25.95
CA PRO A 12 1.57 -4.48 -25.28
C PRO A 12 2.72 -4.23 -24.30
N ILE A 13 3.62 -3.31 -24.62
CA ILE A 13 4.76 -2.99 -23.75
C ILE A 13 4.29 -2.31 -22.45
N GLU A 14 3.32 -1.40 -22.55
CA GLU A 14 2.77 -0.67 -21.40
C GLU A 14 1.99 -1.62 -20.48
N GLU A 15 1.21 -2.54 -21.05
CA GLU A 15 0.48 -3.52 -20.27
C GLU A 15 1.43 -4.53 -19.58
N LEU A 16 2.50 -4.96 -20.26
CA LEU A 16 3.52 -5.79 -19.63
C LEU A 16 4.22 -5.07 -18.48
N ALA A 17 4.54 -3.78 -18.64
CA ALA A 17 5.13 -2.97 -17.58
C ALA A 17 4.19 -2.87 -16.36
N ARG A 18 2.89 -2.65 -16.60
CA ARG A 18 1.86 -2.61 -15.54
C ARG A 18 1.77 -3.95 -14.80
N LEU A 19 1.73 -5.07 -15.54
CA LEU A 19 1.68 -6.42 -14.96
C LEU A 19 2.94 -6.73 -14.15
N LEU A 20 4.12 -6.36 -14.65
CA LEU A 20 5.38 -6.53 -13.94
C LEU A 20 5.40 -5.68 -12.65
N ASP A 21 4.87 -4.46 -12.69
CA ASP A 21 4.79 -3.59 -11.53
C ASP A 21 3.88 -4.13 -10.43
N LEU A 22 2.72 -4.69 -10.82
CA LEU A 22 1.80 -5.38 -9.92
C LEU A 22 2.43 -6.65 -9.33
N ARG A 23 3.09 -7.44 -10.18
CA ARG A 23 3.84 -8.62 -9.72
C ARG A 23 4.91 -8.21 -8.73
N GLU A 24 5.65 -7.14 -8.96
CA GLU A 24 6.58 -6.62 -7.97
C GLU A 24 5.85 -6.13 -6.72
N LEU A 25 4.66 -5.51 -6.81
CA LEU A 25 3.93 -4.98 -5.64
C LEU A 25 3.49 -6.11 -4.71
N TYR A 26 2.89 -7.18 -5.23
CA TYR A 26 2.43 -8.28 -4.39
C TYR A 26 3.59 -9.26 -4.07
N PHE A 27 4.39 -9.58 -5.08
CA PHE A 27 5.56 -10.47 -5.15
C PHE A 27 6.83 -10.08 -4.39
N GLY A 28 7.09 -8.78 -4.40
CA GLY A 28 8.44 -8.24 -4.21
C GLY A 28 8.78 -7.92 -2.77
N ARG A 29 10.08 -7.90 -2.48
CA ARG A 29 10.59 -7.51 -1.15
C ARG A 29 10.53 -5.99 -0.94
N THR A 30 10.49 -5.56 0.31
CA THR A 30 10.67 -4.14 0.68
C THR A 30 12.08 -3.68 0.36
N LYS A 31 12.19 -2.70 -0.54
CA LYS A 31 13.48 -2.06 -0.90
C LYS A 31 13.73 -0.77 -0.12
N LYS A 32 12.67 -0.02 0.17
CA LYS A 32 12.72 1.25 0.90
C LYS A 32 11.65 1.28 1.98
N ARG A 33 12.07 1.64 3.19
CA ARG A 33 11.19 1.85 4.35
C ARG A 33 11.07 3.34 4.63
N ILE A 34 9.90 3.76 5.06
CA ILE A 34 9.60 5.12 5.50
C ILE A 34 9.23 5.02 6.98
N LYS A 35 9.82 5.88 7.82
CA LYS A 35 9.45 5.94 9.23
C LYS A 35 8.09 6.61 9.37
N LEU A 36 7.20 6.03 10.17
CA LEU A 36 5.94 6.63 10.56
C LEU A 36 6.17 7.64 11.70
N ASP A 37 6.80 8.76 11.35
CA ASP A 37 6.87 9.94 12.22
C ASP A 37 5.51 10.64 12.31
N ALA A 38 5.39 11.71 13.10
CA ALA A 38 4.09 12.31 13.35
C ALA A 38 3.40 12.84 12.08
N PRO A 39 4.07 13.60 11.19
CA PRO A 39 3.47 14.05 9.94
C PRO A 39 3.08 12.90 9.02
N THR A 40 3.95 11.89 8.86
CA THR A 40 3.67 10.74 7.98
C THR A 40 2.51 9.92 8.53
N THR A 41 2.48 9.70 9.85
CA THR A 41 1.39 8.98 10.52
C THR A 41 0.06 9.70 10.34
N GLN A 42 0.03 11.02 10.49
CA GLN A 42 -1.20 11.80 10.31
C GLN A 42 -1.72 11.70 8.88
N LYS A 43 -0.82 11.75 7.89
CA LYS A 43 -1.16 11.55 6.48
C LYS A 43 -1.74 10.16 6.23
N VAL A 44 -1.08 9.12 6.74
CA VAL A 44 -1.54 7.72 6.63
C VAL A 44 -2.90 7.52 7.29
N GLN A 45 -3.11 8.05 8.51
CA GLN A 45 -4.39 8.00 9.20
C GLN A 45 -5.52 8.67 8.39
N THR A 46 -5.22 9.80 7.74
CA THR A 46 -6.20 10.51 6.89
C THR A 46 -6.63 9.66 5.70
N MET A 47 -5.67 9.03 5.01
CA MET A 47 -5.97 8.16 3.86
C MET A 47 -6.70 6.88 4.27
N LEU A 48 -6.25 6.23 5.35
CA LEU A 48 -6.94 5.04 5.90
C LEU A 48 -8.35 5.36 6.36
N LYS A 49 -8.58 6.58 6.87
CA LYS A 49 -9.92 7.04 7.25
C LYS A 49 -10.81 7.26 6.04
N ALA A 50 -10.30 7.93 4.99
CA ALA A 50 -11.04 8.10 3.74
C ALA A 50 -11.45 6.75 3.13
N LEU A 51 -10.55 5.76 3.20
CA LEU A 51 -10.79 4.40 2.71
C LEU A 51 -11.61 3.51 3.67
N GLY A 52 -12.03 4.03 4.83
CA GLY A 52 -12.89 3.30 5.78
C GLY A 52 -12.18 2.33 6.74
N TYR A 53 -10.84 2.21 6.66
CA TYR A 53 -10.04 1.35 7.55
C TYR A 53 -9.79 1.96 8.94
N TYR A 54 -9.80 3.30 9.07
CA TYR A 54 -9.50 3.98 10.32
C TYR A 54 -10.65 4.90 10.77
N LYS A 55 -11.14 4.72 12.00
CA LYS A 55 -12.28 5.49 12.53
C LYS A 55 -11.88 6.64 13.47
N GLY A 56 -10.62 6.67 13.91
CA GLY A 56 -10.11 7.66 14.85
C GLY A 56 -9.86 9.05 14.23
N ALA A 57 -9.30 9.95 15.04
CA ALA A 57 -8.80 11.23 14.57
C ALA A 57 -7.39 11.07 13.97
N ALA A 58 -7.08 11.87 12.94
CA ALA A 58 -5.72 11.92 12.39
C ALA A 58 -4.84 12.80 13.30
N HIS A 59 -4.30 12.20 14.36
CA HIS A 59 -3.51 12.87 15.39
C HIS A 59 -2.00 12.64 15.27
N GLY A 60 -1.54 11.89 14.27
CA GLY A 60 -0.12 11.67 14.00
C GLY A 60 0.62 10.84 15.05
N LYS A 61 -0.09 10.03 15.85
CA LYS A 61 0.55 9.08 16.77
C LYS A 61 0.32 7.67 16.24
N LEU A 62 1.37 6.87 16.18
CA LEU A 62 1.28 5.48 15.78
C LEU A 62 0.74 4.64 16.96
N ASP A 63 -0.56 4.79 17.19
CA ASP A 63 -1.26 4.07 18.25
C ASP A 63 -1.75 2.70 17.77
N LYS A 64 -2.33 1.93 18.69
CA LYS A 64 -2.85 0.59 18.40
C LYS A 64 -3.91 0.60 17.29
N ALA A 65 -4.77 1.62 17.26
CA ALA A 65 -5.83 1.73 16.26
C ALA A 65 -5.25 2.01 14.85
N THR A 66 -4.22 2.84 14.75
CA THR A 66 -3.52 3.10 13.48
C THR A 66 -2.78 1.86 12.99
N ILE A 67 -2.11 1.14 13.90
CA ILE A 67 -1.44 -0.12 13.57
C ILE A 67 -2.45 -1.14 13.07
N GLN A 68 -3.59 -1.31 13.75
CA GLN A 68 -4.61 -2.25 13.34
C GLN A 68 -5.18 -1.89 11.97
N ALA A 69 -5.49 -0.60 11.72
CA ALA A 69 -5.97 -0.15 10.42
C ALA A 69 -4.95 -0.40 9.29
N LEU A 70 -3.66 -0.26 9.57
CA LEU A 70 -2.61 -0.64 8.62
C LEU A 70 -2.60 -2.14 8.35
N ILE A 71 -2.72 -2.98 9.38
CA ILE A 71 -2.77 -4.44 9.22
C ILE A 71 -4.00 -4.84 8.40
N ASP A 72 -5.17 -4.29 8.71
CA ASP A 72 -6.42 -4.57 7.99
C ASP A 72 -6.32 -4.15 6.52
N PHE A 73 -5.69 -3.00 6.25
CA PHE A 73 -5.39 -2.55 4.90
C PHE A 73 -4.44 -3.52 4.18
N HIS A 74 -3.36 -3.99 4.84
CA HIS A 74 -2.45 -4.94 4.21
C HIS A 74 -3.15 -6.26 3.88
N ASN A 75 -3.95 -6.79 4.80
CA ASN A 75 -4.67 -8.05 4.58
C ASN A 75 -5.72 -7.92 3.47
N THR A 76 -6.49 -6.83 3.46
CA THR A 76 -7.56 -6.64 2.46
C THR A 76 -7.00 -6.46 1.06
N GLU A 77 -5.84 -5.80 0.94
CA GLU A 77 -5.19 -5.53 -0.33
C GLU A 77 -4.17 -6.61 -0.74
N ASN A 78 -4.03 -7.72 0.01
CA ASN A 78 -3.03 -8.77 -0.22
C ASN A 78 -1.56 -8.27 -0.20
N LEU A 79 -1.25 -7.33 0.70
CA LEU A 79 0.08 -6.72 0.87
C LEU A 79 0.84 -7.28 2.08
N GLU A 80 0.44 -8.42 2.65
CA GLU A 80 1.01 -8.98 3.89
C GLU A 80 2.52 -9.22 3.78
N MET A 81 3.01 -9.58 2.60
CA MET A 81 4.45 -9.74 2.34
C MET A 81 5.25 -8.44 2.46
N ARG A 82 4.57 -7.29 2.45
CA ARG A 82 5.15 -5.96 2.66
C ARG A 82 4.86 -5.39 4.05
N LEU A 83 4.18 -6.12 4.93
CA LEU A 83 4.03 -5.71 6.31
C LEU A 83 5.39 -5.79 7.03
N GLN A 84 5.83 -4.67 7.61
CA GLN A 84 7.13 -4.61 8.26
C GLN A 84 7.07 -5.29 9.63
N LYS A 85 8.11 -6.04 9.98
CA LYS A 85 8.26 -6.61 11.34
C LYS A 85 8.35 -5.52 12.40
N ASP A 86 9.03 -4.42 12.07
CA ASP A 86 9.02 -3.20 12.87
C ASP A 86 7.95 -2.27 12.31
N LEU A 87 6.84 -2.17 13.05
CA LEU A 87 5.66 -1.42 12.65
C LEU A 87 5.85 0.10 12.68
N GLN A 88 6.99 0.60 13.20
CA GLN A 88 7.37 2.01 13.04
C GLN A 88 7.74 2.37 11.59
N PHE A 89 7.88 1.37 10.72
CA PHE A 89 8.21 1.56 9.32
C PHE A 89 7.09 1.05 8.40
N LEU A 90 6.88 1.77 7.31
CA LEU A 90 6.00 1.40 6.22
C LEU A 90 6.82 1.20 4.94
N ASP A 91 6.47 0.20 4.13
CA ASP A 91 7.05 0.03 2.81
C ASP A 91 6.67 1.23 1.91
N ALA A 92 7.65 1.84 1.25
CA ALA A 92 7.41 2.99 0.39
C ALA A 92 6.44 2.70 -0.78
N ARG A 93 6.37 1.46 -1.27
CA ARG A 93 5.39 1.07 -2.30
C ARG A 93 3.99 0.97 -1.71
N VAL A 94 3.84 0.53 -0.46
CA VAL A 94 2.54 0.51 0.23
C VAL A 94 2.04 1.92 0.46
N LEU A 95 2.91 2.85 0.88
CA LEU A 95 2.54 4.27 1.01
C LEU A 95 2.05 4.84 -0.33
N ARG A 96 2.78 4.60 -1.42
CA ARG A 96 2.36 5.04 -2.76
C ARG A 96 1.02 4.42 -3.17
N PHE A 97 0.84 3.12 -2.94
CA PHE A 97 -0.40 2.44 -3.27
C PHE A 97 -1.59 3.01 -2.48
N LEU A 98 -1.40 3.30 -1.19
CA LEU A 98 -2.38 3.96 -0.34
C LEU A 98 -2.73 5.37 -0.84
N GLU A 99 -1.73 6.15 -1.27
CA GLU A 99 -1.91 7.48 -1.86
C GLU A 99 -2.73 7.43 -3.15
N GLU A 100 -2.40 6.51 -4.08
CA GLU A 100 -3.16 6.37 -5.33
C GLU A 100 -4.59 5.90 -5.07
N LYS A 101 -4.79 4.95 -4.16
CA LYS A 101 -6.13 4.45 -3.84
C LYS A 101 -7.01 5.52 -3.19
N ALA A 102 -6.44 6.35 -2.31
CA ALA A 102 -7.17 7.44 -1.67
C ALA A 102 -7.56 8.58 -2.63
N LYS A 103 -6.87 8.73 -3.78
CA LYS A 103 -7.24 9.72 -4.83
C LYS A 103 -8.44 9.28 -5.68
N LEU A 104 -8.81 8.00 -5.64
CA LEU A 104 -9.92 7.45 -6.42
C LEU A 104 -11.28 7.56 -5.68
N LEU A 105 -11.28 8.14 -4.49
CA LEU A 105 -12.47 8.48 -3.68
C LEU A 105 -12.81 9.96 -3.83
#